data_AF-A0A9P4WJT6-F1
#
_entry.id   AF-A0A9P4WJT6-F1
#
_cell.length_a   1.000
_cell.length_b   1.000
_cell.length_c   1.000
_cell.angle_alpha   90.00
_cell.angle_beta   90.00
_cell.angle_gamma   90.00
#
_symmetry.space_group_name_H-M   'P 1'
#
loop_
_entity.id
_entity.type
_entity.pdbx_description
1 polymer ?
#
loop_
_entity_poly.entity_id
_entity_poly.type
_entity_poly.pdbx_seq_one_letter_code
_entity_poly.pdbx_strand_id
1 'polypeptide(L)'
;MQDVLSSLPAPDSFQFNKARKNGHDTITLFLGNRPNPNGSTSQAWARIVSFSEGKDLRPPLLFYDQVFDGARTVQYPRSASSLLRKATKLFPPFCFLQYDPIDKEANVREMLSAIILYLAAATEVDASAWHWDNFGDSLIQALRYIDSRGAFHEWRHQQKLVAFTESNRVKASADVQKEMPSKSNVDQSSDSATEEPLTVSTTNNNQYLGGTVRSRGSDVTIRPNTSLERLQRELGDRKFKMLDKIPPKPMIISRHNVAGSLFPFRMLIGSAAYQETGEVINVYAYIDHEGGKTSMIFMSHDMANLEQIYDVNDMRDGVNLVQPLEYLNNLKKESYKDDAKSARTAKLRSLISYYFFIAENKGLIGNPRVDINEGFCKRLCAVCKELGMENWGGADNGDGEDDQDDHHDAPTERTTFQDTGQYLVVTKESNDEISSRLADGVSMDITKFRPNIVVSGAPAAHDEDYWAETVFPGGVKMKFGGTCWRCQAITVDYRTGKEAEDDSGLVWEKLAKDRRIDKVGNMDRCLGSIFTHP
;
A
#
# COMPACT_ATOMS: atom_id res chain seq x y z
N MET A 1 -8.44 16.87 36.57
CA MET A 1 -9.36 17.59 35.65
C MET A 1 -9.07 19.08 35.61
N GLN A 2 -9.64 19.93 36.48
CA GLN A 2 -9.45 21.39 36.36
C GLN A 2 -7.98 21.83 36.53
N ASP A 3 -7.23 21.20 37.44
CA ASP A 3 -5.77 21.37 37.59
C ASP A 3 -4.96 20.98 36.33
N VAL A 4 -5.46 20.02 35.55
CA VAL A 4 -4.84 19.59 34.27
C VAL A 4 -5.10 20.66 33.22
N LEU A 5 -6.37 21.09 33.09
CA LEU A 5 -6.81 22.11 32.15
C LEU A 5 -6.12 23.46 32.39
N SER A 6 -5.99 23.89 33.66
CA SER A 6 -5.26 25.11 34.04
C SER A 6 -3.73 24.96 33.99
N SER A 7 -3.22 23.78 33.67
CA SER A 7 -1.79 23.54 33.41
C SER A 7 -1.48 23.38 31.92
N LEU A 8 -2.48 23.36 31.03
CA LEU A 8 -2.24 23.42 29.59
C LEU A 8 -1.87 24.86 29.17
N PRO A 9 -1.26 25.06 27.98
CA PRO A 9 -1.05 26.41 27.45
C PRO A 9 -2.37 27.19 27.36
N ALA A 10 -2.34 28.47 27.72
CA ALA A 10 -3.53 29.33 27.73
C ALA A 10 -4.19 29.41 26.33
N PRO A 11 -5.53 29.46 26.23
CA PRO A 11 -6.23 29.50 24.93
C PRO A 11 -5.72 30.60 23.98
N ASP A 12 -5.41 31.78 24.51
CA ASP A 12 -4.92 32.94 23.75
C ASP A 12 -3.54 32.73 23.10
N SER A 13 -2.81 31.68 23.47
CA SER A 13 -1.55 31.30 22.81
C SER A 13 -1.75 30.61 21.45
N PHE A 14 -2.99 30.25 21.10
CA PHE A 14 -3.32 29.56 19.85
C PHE A 14 -3.94 30.51 18.82
N GLN A 15 -3.20 30.79 17.75
CA GLN A 15 -3.68 31.65 16.66
C GLN A 15 -4.59 30.89 15.70
N PHE A 16 -5.89 31.23 15.73
CA PHE A 16 -6.87 30.76 14.75
C PHE A 16 -6.91 31.69 13.53
N ASN A 17 -6.70 31.13 12.34
CA ASN A 17 -6.83 31.84 11.07
C ASN A 17 -8.27 31.69 10.53
N LYS A 18 -9.01 32.80 10.50
CA LYS A 18 -10.35 32.89 9.92
C LYS A 18 -10.31 33.49 8.51
N ALA A 19 -10.76 32.74 7.51
CA ALA A 19 -10.77 33.16 6.11
C ALA A 19 -12.11 32.76 5.45
N ARG A 20 -12.66 33.63 4.60
CA ARG A 20 -13.93 33.37 3.91
C ARG A 20 -13.68 32.73 2.55
N LYS A 21 -14.28 31.57 2.27
CA LYS A 21 -14.08 30.79 1.04
C LYS A 21 -15.40 30.24 0.52
N ASN A 22 -15.69 30.46 -0.76
CA ASN A 22 -16.94 30.09 -1.42
C ASN A 22 -18.20 30.55 -0.64
N GLY A 23 -18.16 31.73 -0.03
CA GLY A 23 -19.26 32.32 0.75
C GLY A 23 -19.25 31.98 2.25
N HIS A 24 -18.67 30.83 2.63
CA HIS A 24 -18.63 30.33 4.01
C HIS A 24 -17.39 30.82 4.79
N ASP A 25 -17.51 30.92 6.10
CA ASP A 25 -16.40 31.21 7.01
C ASP A 25 -15.63 29.91 7.30
N THR A 26 -14.31 29.93 7.08
CA THR A 26 -13.43 28.79 7.38
C THR A 26 -12.47 29.19 8.49
N ILE A 27 -12.47 28.42 9.58
CA ILE A 27 -11.66 28.68 10.78
C ILE A 27 -10.63 27.56 10.91
N THR A 28 -9.36 27.91 11.00
CA THR A 28 -8.24 26.95 10.93
C THR A 28 -7.22 27.19 12.03
N LEU A 29 -6.64 26.11 12.56
CA LEU A 29 -5.66 26.14 13.64
C LEU A 29 -4.42 25.32 13.25
N PHE A 30 -3.23 25.86 13.49
CA PHE A 30 -1.96 25.17 13.32
C PHE A 30 -1.64 24.35 14.58
N LEU A 31 -1.44 23.03 14.42
CA LEU A 31 -1.23 22.09 15.53
C LEU A 31 0.25 21.80 15.81
N GLY A 32 1.16 22.36 15.02
CA GLY A 32 2.61 22.07 15.05
C GLY A 32 3.05 21.20 13.87
N ASN A 33 4.29 20.72 13.91
CA ASN A 33 4.90 20.01 12.77
C ASN A 33 4.85 18.49 12.93
N ARG A 34 4.80 17.75 11.82
CA ARG A 34 4.73 16.28 11.84
C ARG A 34 5.83 15.69 10.95
N PRO A 35 6.75 14.86 11.50
CA PRO A 35 7.82 14.25 10.72
C PRO A 35 7.26 13.15 9.81
N ASN A 36 7.57 13.24 8.52
CA ASN A 36 7.22 12.25 7.51
C ASN A 36 8.32 11.15 7.44
N PRO A 37 8.00 9.94 6.94
CA PRO A 37 8.99 8.86 6.79
C PRO A 37 10.19 9.18 5.89
N ASN A 38 10.09 10.19 5.03
CA ASN A 38 11.15 10.68 4.15
C ASN A 38 11.98 11.84 4.78
N GLY A 39 11.93 12.02 6.11
CA GLY A 39 12.69 13.04 6.84
C GLY A 39 12.11 14.45 6.79
N SER A 40 11.23 14.77 5.84
CA SER A 40 10.60 16.09 5.76
C SER A 40 9.58 16.33 6.89
N THR A 41 9.27 17.59 7.18
CA THR A 41 8.19 17.95 8.11
C THR A 41 7.01 18.57 7.37
N SER A 42 5.82 17.99 7.55
CA SER A 42 4.55 18.63 7.24
C SER A 42 4.14 19.58 8.35
N GLN A 43 3.39 20.64 8.04
CA GLN A 43 2.61 21.36 9.04
C GLN A 43 1.31 20.61 9.30
N ALA A 44 0.96 20.28 10.54
CA ALA A 44 -0.34 19.69 10.87
C ALA A 44 -1.37 20.78 11.20
N TRP A 45 -2.56 20.68 10.62
CA TRP A 45 -3.62 21.69 10.74
C TRP A 45 -4.98 21.05 11.06
N ALA A 46 -5.82 21.82 11.73
CA ALA A 46 -7.25 21.58 11.88
C ALA A 46 -8.06 22.65 11.14
N ARG A 47 -9.25 22.27 10.63
CA ARG A 47 -10.31 23.18 10.18
C ARG A 47 -11.60 22.85 10.93
N ILE A 48 -12.16 23.84 11.60
CA ILE A 48 -13.52 23.78 12.14
C ILE A 48 -14.50 23.93 10.98
N VAL A 49 -15.55 23.12 10.97
CA VAL A 49 -16.66 23.15 10.01
C VAL A 49 -17.85 23.72 10.75
N SER A 50 -18.10 25.02 10.59
CA SER A 50 -19.18 25.70 11.30
C SER A 50 -20.54 25.13 10.87
N PHE A 51 -21.49 25.07 11.80
CA PHE A 51 -22.80 24.40 11.64
C PHE A 51 -23.60 24.84 10.39
N SER A 52 -23.39 26.06 9.90
CA SER A 52 -24.01 26.60 8.67
C SER A 52 -23.43 26.07 7.35
N GLU A 53 -22.39 25.22 7.35
CA GLU A 53 -21.88 24.53 6.14
C GLU A 53 -22.69 23.25 5.79
N GLY A 54 -23.76 22.93 6.53
CA GLY A 54 -24.81 22.00 6.08
C GLY A 54 -24.41 20.51 6.00
N LYS A 55 -23.52 20.05 6.90
CA LYS A 55 -23.13 18.63 7.01
C LYS A 55 -23.11 18.18 8.47
N ASP A 56 -23.64 16.99 8.74
CA ASP A 56 -23.67 16.34 10.07
C ASP A 56 -22.29 15.81 10.54
N LEU A 57 -21.26 16.65 10.44
CA LEU A 57 -19.92 16.35 10.92
C LEU A 57 -19.88 16.43 12.45
N ARG A 58 -19.95 15.27 13.10
CA ARG A 58 -19.74 15.11 14.55
C ARG A 58 -18.47 14.27 14.80
N PRO A 59 -17.48 14.78 15.57
CA PRO A 59 -17.23 16.20 15.84
C PRO A 59 -17.05 17.07 14.58
N PRO A 60 -17.32 18.40 14.66
CA PRO A 60 -17.28 19.37 13.56
C PRO A 60 -15.85 19.82 13.18
N LEU A 61 -14.95 18.86 13.02
CA LEU A 61 -13.52 19.10 12.77
C LEU A 61 -12.97 18.19 11.66
N LEU A 62 -12.18 18.80 10.78
CA LEU A 62 -11.37 18.16 9.75
C LEU A 62 -9.88 18.41 10.01
N PHE A 63 -9.03 17.45 9.66
CA PHE A 63 -7.58 17.51 9.88
C PHE A 63 -6.82 17.33 8.57
N TYR A 64 -5.68 18.00 8.42
CA TYR A 64 -4.81 17.87 7.25
C TYR A 64 -3.34 18.16 7.57
N ASP A 65 -2.43 17.51 6.85
CA ASP A 65 -1.05 17.99 6.70
C ASP A 65 -1.03 19.06 5.60
N GLN A 66 -0.22 20.09 5.75
CA GLN A 66 0.08 21.11 4.74
C GLN A 66 1.58 21.09 4.42
N VAL A 67 1.91 21.11 3.13
CA VAL A 67 3.29 21.10 2.61
C VAL A 67 3.42 22.14 1.50
N PHE A 68 4.49 22.92 1.53
CA PHE A 68 4.85 23.83 0.44
C PHE A 68 5.79 23.09 -0.53
N ASP A 69 5.42 23.00 -1.81
CA ASP A 69 6.19 22.24 -2.83
C ASP A 69 7.22 23.09 -3.59
N GLY A 70 7.41 24.34 -3.18
CA GLY A 70 8.27 25.34 -3.85
C GLY A 70 7.50 26.28 -4.77
N ALA A 71 6.35 25.85 -5.31
CA ALA A 71 5.49 26.66 -6.18
C ALA A 71 4.11 26.94 -5.56
N ARG A 72 3.60 26.04 -4.71
CA ARG A 72 2.27 26.13 -4.11
C ARG A 72 2.17 25.41 -2.76
N THR A 73 1.10 25.73 -2.04
CA THR A 73 0.72 25.09 -0.78
C THR A 73 -0.25 23.95 -1.06
N VAL A 74 0.13 22.71 -0.75
CA VAL A 74 -0.70 21.51 -0.92
C VAL A 74 -1.20 21.02 0.44
N GLN A 75 -2.51 20.77 0.53
CA GLN A 75 -3.16 20.25 1.73
C GLN A 75 -3.56 18.78 1.52
N TYR A 76 -3.30 17.93 2.52
CA TYR A 76 -3.52 16.50 2.50
C TYR A 76 -4.35 16.06 3.72
N PRO A 77 -5.62 15.63 3.56
CA PRO A 77 -6.45 15.18 4.68
C PRO A 77 -5.82 14.09 5.56
N ARG A 78 -6.16 14.10 6.84
CA ARG A 78 -5.68 13.17 7.87
C ARG A 78 -6.84 12.75 8.79
N SER A 79 -6.73 11.56 9.38
CA SER A 79 -7.45 11.23 10.61
C SER A 79 -6.66 11.72 11.82
N ALA A 80 -7.35 12.01 12.93
CA ALA A 80 -6.70 12.36 14.20
C ALA A 80 -5.69 11.28 14.63
N SER A 81 -6.05 10.00 14.54
CA SER A 81 -5.16 8.88 14.85
C SER A 81 -3.91 8.80 13.95
N SER A 82 -3.94 9.39 12.74
CA SER A 82 -2.78 9.52 11.84
C SER A 82 -1.88 10.72 12.17
N LEU A 83 -2.46 11.80 12.69
CA LEU A 83 -1.68 12.88 13.30
C LEU A 83 -1.00 12.40 14.59
N LEU A 84 -1.78 11.75 15.45
CA LEU A 84 -1.38 11.44 16.82
C LEU A 84 -0.47 10.20 16.96
N ARG A 85 -0.36 9.34 15.96
CA ARG A 85 0.58 8.18 16.00
C ARG A 85 2.05 8.56 16.16
N LYS A 86 2.45 9.79 15.81
CA LYS A 86 3.81 10.33 15.97
C LYS A 86 3.79 11.81 16.40
N ALA A 87 2.96 12.15 17.39
CA ALA A 87 2.66 13.52 17.79
C ALA A 87 3.83 14.32 18.42
N THR A 88 5.00 13.71 18.65
CA THR A 88 6.23 14.31 19.24
C THR A 88 6.65 15.72 18.80
N LYS A 89 6.20 16.22 17.63
CA LYS A 89 6.50 17.57 17.12
C LYS A 89 5.26 18.48 16.94
N LEU A 90 4.08 18.01 17.35
CA LEU A 90 2.92 18.86 17.57
C LEU A 90 3.14 19.72 18.83
N PHE A 91 2.42 20.83 18.94
CA PHE A 91 2.50 21.66 20.14
C PHE A 91 1.74 21.02 21.31
N PRO A 92 2.14 21.28 22.57
CA PRO A 92 1.27 21.11 23.72
C PRO A 92 -0.05 21.88 23.50
N PRO A 93 -1.23 21.34 23.87
CA PRO A 93 -1.45 20.03 24.50
C PRO A 93 -1.51 18.85 23.52
N PHE A 94 -1.58 19.08 22.21
CA PHE A 94 -1.87 18.05 21.19
C PHE A 94 -0.85 16.90 21.19
N CYS A 95 0.43 17.19 21.48
CA CYS A 95 1.47 16.16 21.60
C CYS A 95 1.21 15.13 22.72
N PHE A 96 0.50 15.51 23.79
CA PHE A 96 0.18 14.60 24.90
C PHE A 96 -0.95 13.62 24.58
N LEU A 97 -1.70 13.85 23.49
CA LEU A 97 -2.61 12.86 22.92
C LEU A 97 -1.89 11.85 22.00
N GLN A 98 -0.55 11.74 22.03
CA GLN A 98 0.19 10.75 21.23
C GLN A 98 -0.34 9.34 21.49
N TYR A 99 -0.86 8.73 20.43
CA TYR A 99 -1.56 7.45 20.44
C TYR A 99 -0.66 6.33 19.91
N ASP A 100 -0.44 5.29 20.72
CA ASP A 100 0.18 4.05 20.24
C ASP A 100 -0.90 3.06 19.77
N PRO A 101 -0.76 2.38 18.61
CA PRO A 101 -1.70 1.32 18.20
C PRO A 101 -1.86 0.14 19.18
N ILE A 102 -0.95 -0.02 20.15
CA ILE A 102 -1.06 -0.99 21.26
C ILE A 102 -1.99 -0.47 22.37
N ASP A 103 -2.08 0.86 22.57
CA ASP A 103 -3.09 1.46 23.45
C ASP A 103 -4.47 1.21 22.82
N LYS A 104 -5.33 0.42 23.48
CA LYS A 104 -6.66 0.01 22.97
C LYS A 104 -7.71 1.14 22.99
N GLU A 105 -7.28 2.40 23.03
CA GLU A 105 -8.13 3.57 23.24
C GLU A 105 -8.83 3.98 21.94
N ALA A 106 -10.16 3.87 21.89
CA ALA A 106 -10.92 4.01 20.66
C ALA A 106 -11.16 5.47 20.20
N ASN A 107 -11.21 6.43 21.14
CA ASN A 107 -11.83 7.74 20.93
C ASN A 107 -10.81 8.87 20.60
N VAL A 108 -9.72 8.52 19.91
CA VAL A 108 -8.58 9.42 19.66
C VAL A 108 -8.96 10.67 18.84
N ARG A 109 -9.97 10.56 17.98
CA ARG A 109 -10.49 11.70 17.19
C ARG A 109 -11.28 12.64 18.07
N GLU A 110 -12.14 12.09 18.90
CA GLU A 110 -13.06 12.80 19.78
C GLU A 110 -12.27 13.57 20.84
N MET A 111 -11.23 12.95 21.42
CA MET A 111 -10.33 13.62 22.36
C MET A 111 -9.60 14.82 21.74
N LEU A 112 -8.99 14.66 20.55
CA LEU A 112 -8.30 15.75 19.86
C LEU A 112 -9.28 16.87 19.46
N SER A 113 -10.46 16.50 18.99
CA SER A 113 -11.50 17.44 18.60
C SER A 113 -12.04 18.24 19.77
N ALA A 114 -12.24 17.62 20.93
CA ALA A 114 -12.73 18.29 22.12
C ALA A 114 -11.74 19.35 22.66
N ILE A 115 -10.43 19.07 22.63
CA ILE A 115 -9.43 20.07 23.01
C ILE A 115 -9.46 21.27 22.04
N ILE A 116 -9.50 21.04 20.73
CA ILE A 116 -9.47 22.13 19.74
C ILE A 116 -10.75 22.97 19.79
N LEU A 117 -11.92 22.34 20.02
CA LEU A 117 -13.19 23.04 20.19
C LEU A 117 -13.28 23.78 21.54
N TYR A 118 -12.65 23.26 22.61
CA TYR A 118 -12.48 24.01 23.86
C TYR A 118 -11.64 25.28 23.64
N LEU A 119 -10.51 25.18 22.93
CA LEU A 119 -9.66 26.34 22.62
C LEU A 119 -10.39 27.38 21.76
N ALA A 120 -11.17 26.95 20.76
CA ALA A 120 -11.95 27.84 19.89
C ALA A 120 -13.12 28.52 20.62
N ALA A 121 -13.76 27.83 21.56
CA ALA A 121 -14.83 28.40 22.39
C ALA A 121 -14.27 29.34 23.47
N ALA A 122 -13.13 29.00 24.08
CA ALA A 122 -12.49 29.81 25.12
C ALA A 122 -11.83 31.10 24.59
N THR A 123 -11.52 31.15 23.28
CA THR A 123 -11.04 32.35 22.57
C THR A 123 -12.17 33.11 21.86
N GLU A 124 -13.44 32.71 22.07
CA GLU A 124 -14.64 33.26 21.41
C GLU A 124 -14.63 33.20 19.86
N VAL A 125 -13.74 32.40 19.26
CA VAL A 125 -13.56 32.30 17.80
C VAL A 125 -14.67 31.47 17.13
N ASP A 126 -15.14 30.38 17.76
CA ASP A 126 -16.20 29.52 17.21
C ASP A 126 -17.01 28.79 18.31
N ALA A 127 -18.31 28.64 18.09
CA ALA A 127 -19.27 28.08 19.05
C ALA A 127 -19.73 26.63 18.74
N SER A 128 -19.10 25.94 17.78
CA SER A 128 -19.50 24.58 17.35
C SER A 128 -19.26 23.51 18.42
N ALA A 129 -18.47 23.82 19.46
CA ALA A 129 -18.33 23.00 20.68
C ALA A 129 -19.70 22.65 21.29
N TRP A 130 -20.59 23.64 21.39
CA TRP A 130 -21.91 23.51 22.01
C TRP A 130 -22.96 22.80 21.14
N HIS A 131 -22.60 22.47 19.90
CA HIS A 131 -23.46 21.79 18.91
C HIS A 131 -23.11 20.30 18.73
N TRP A 132 -22.16 19.80 19.52
CA TRP A 132 -21.73 18.40 19.52
C TRP A 132 -21.94 17.78 20.89
N ASP A 133 -23.01 17.00 21.03
CA ASP A 133 -23.54 16.50 22.30
C ASP A 133 -22.47 15.76 23.16
N ASN A 134 -21.55 15.02 22.53
CA ASN A 134 -20.49 14.28 23.21
C ASN A 134 -19.25 15.13 23.58
N PHE A 135 -19.27 16.46 23.35
CA PHE A 135 -18.13 17.36 23.59
C PHE A 135 -17.61 17.28 25.04
N GLY A 136 -18.50 17.31 26.03
CA GLY A 136 -18.15 17.29 27.46
C GLY A 136 -17.41 16.02 27.86
N ASP A 137 -17.98 14.85 27.53
CA ASP A 137 -17.36 13.54 27.81
C ASP A 137 -16.04 13.38 27.07
N SER A 138 -15.96 13.84 25.82
CA SER A 138 -14.75 13.77 25.00
C SER A 138 -13.63 14.67 25.55
N LEU A 139 -13.96 15.84 26.10
CA LEU A 139 -13.00 16.72 26.77
C LEU A 139 -12.52 16.12 28.11
N ILE A 140 -13.43 15.50 28.87
CA ILE A 140 -13.09 14.77 30.09
C ILE A 140 -12.18 13.57 29.78
N GLN A 141 -12.46 12.82 28.71
CA GLN A 141 -11.61 11.71 28.26
C GLN A 141 -10.23 12.21 27.80
N ALA A 142 -10.17 13.29 27.01
CA ALA A 142 -8.92 13.90 26.56
C ALA A 142 -8.04 14.34 27.73
N LEU A 143 -8.62 15.05 28.69
CA LEU A 143 -7.89 15.54 29.88
C LEU A 143 -7.45 14.39 30.79
N ARG A 144 -8.24 13.32 30.95
CA ARG A 144 -7.82 12.09 31.66
C ARG A 144 -6.67 11.38 30.93
N TYR A 145 -6.74 11.29 29.61
CA TYR A 145 -5.68 10.67 28.81
C TYR A 145 -4.38 11.45 28.95
N ILE A 146 -4.40 12.78 28.83
CA ILE A 146 -3.22 13.65 29.04
C ILE A 146 -2.63 13.46 30.45
N ASP A 147 -3.46 13.49 31.49
CA ASP A 147 -3.04 13.32 32.89
C ASP A 147 -2.41 11.93 33.16
N SER A 148 -2.67 10.93 32.31
CA SER A 148 -2.05 9.60 32.40
C SER A 148 -0.65 9.52 31.77
N ARG A 149 -0.24 10.47 30.91
CA ARG A 149 1.03 10.35 30.16
C ARG A 149 2.19 10.98 30.93
N GLY A 150 3.26 10.20 31.15
CA GLY A 150 4.49 10.69 31.81
C GLY A 150 5.08 11.95 31.15
N ALA A 151 5.00 12.05 29.81
CA ALA A 151 5.46 13.22 29.06
C ALA A 151 4.73 14.53 29.40
N PHE A 152 3.47 14.48 29.84
CA PHE A 152 2.75 15.66 30.33
C PHE A 152 3.29 16.12 31.68
N HIS A 153 3.53 15.19 32.62
CA HIS A 153 4.09 15.51 33.93
C HIS A 153 5.54 15.97 33.86
N GLU A 154 6.34 15.39 32.96
CA GLU A 154 7.70 15.85 32.67
C GLU A 154 7.70 17.28 32.14
N TRP A 155 6.89 17.58 31.12
CA TRP A 155 6.73 18.94 30.60
C TRP A 155 6.22 19.90 31.69
N ARG A 156 5.24 19.51 32.50
CA ARG A 156 4.72 20.30 33.64
C ARG A 156 5.80 20.58 34.69
N HIS A 157 6.74 19.64 34.90
CA HIS A 157 7.91 19.85 35.75
C HIS A 157 8.92 20.81 35.11
N GLN A 158 9.22 20.66 33.82
CA GLN A 158 10.09 21.58 33.07
C GLN A 158 9.55 23.03 33.09
N GLN A 159 8.24 23.24 32.90
CA GLN A 159 7.64 24.58 33.01
C GLN A 159 7.81 25.20 34.41
N LYS A 160 7.69 24.40 35.48
CA LYS A 160 7.95 24.86 36.87
C LYS A 160 9.43 25.20 37.07
N LEU A 161 10.36 24.43 36.51
CA LEU A 161 11.80 24.73 36.54
C LEU A 161 12.15 26.02 35.77
N VAL A 162 11.54 26.25 34.60
CA VAL A 162 11.70 27.50 33.84
C VAL A 162 11.18 28.68 34.65
N ALA A 163 9.95 28.65 35.15
CA ALA A 163 9.37 29.72 35.96
C ALA A 163 10.18 29.99 37.26
N PHE A 164 10.71 28.95 37.91
CA PHE A 164 11.61 29.10 39.07
C PHE A 164 12.95 29.73 38.68
N THR A 165 13.54 29.31 37.56
CA THR A 165 14.80 29.84 37.03
C THR A 165 14.64 31.29 36.58
N GLU A 166 13.54 31.65 35.92
CA GLU A 166 13.22 33.03 35.54
C GLU A 166 12.94 33.89 36.77
N SER A 167 12.19 33.41 37.76
CA SER A 167 12.01 34.11 39.04
C SER A 167 13.35 34.39 39.73
N ASN A 168 14.28 33.44 39.72
CA ASN A 168 15.60 33.61 40.30
C ASN A 168 16.54 34.44 39.42
N ARG A 169 16.36 34.45 38.09
CA ARG A 169 17.11 35.30 37.15
C ARG A 169 16.65 36.75 37.20
N VAL A 170 15.36 37.00 37.44
CA VAL A 170 14.82 38.34 37.72
C VAL A 170 15.32 38.87 39.06
N LYS A 171 15.38 38.03 40.11
CA LYS A 171 16.04 38.38 41.38
C LYS A 171 17.53 38.68 41.18
N ALA A 172 18.27 37.79 40.53
CA ALA A 172 19.69 37.99 40.26
C ALA A 172 19.98 39.24 39.41
N SER A 173 19.14 39.57 38.42
CA SER A 173 19.25 40.84 37.67
C SER A 173 18.91 42.07 38.52
N ALA A 174 18.10 41.95 39.57
CA ALA A 174 17.86 43.03 40.52
C ALA A 174 19.06 43.23 41.47
N ASP A 175 19.70 42.15 41.92
CA ASP A 175 20.91 42.20 42.74
C ASP A 175 22.15 42.69 41.95
N VAL A 176 22.31 42.24 40.70
CA VAL A 176 23.45 42.59 39.81
C VAL A 176 23.37 44.03 39.26
N GLN A 177 22.29 44.78 39.53
CA GLN A 177 22.30 46.24 39.33
C GLN A 177 23.05 47.01 40.42
N LYS A 178 23.70 46.33 41.37
CA LYS A 178 24.80 46.88 42.17
C LYS A 178 26.15 46.32 41.72
N GLU A 179 27.11 47.24 41.59
CA GLU A 179 28.57 47.02 41.53
C GLU A 179 29.15 46.40 40.23
N MET A 180 29.53 47.29 39.30
CA MET A 180 30.74 47.11 38.48
C MET A 180 31.93 47.80 39.18
N PRO A 181 33.18 47.32 39.04
CA PRO A 181 34.06 47.94 38.03
C PRO A 181 35.13 47.04 37.35
N SER A 182 35.20 47.14 36.02
CA SER A 182 36.39 47.09 35.11
C SER A 182 37.72 46.39 35.50
N LYS A 183 38.26 45.53 34.60
CA LYS A 183 39.46 45.82 33.74
C LYS A 183 40.07 44.62 32.95
N SER A 184 40.56 44.93 31.74
CA SER A 184 41.78 44.43 31.02
C SER A 184 42.11 42.93 30.75
N ASN A 185 42.24 42.64 29.44
CA ASN A 185 43.39 42.00 28.74
C ASN A 185 43.78 40.50 28.86
N VAL A 186 43.72 39.84 27.69
CA VAL A 186 44.77 39.02 26.99
C VAL A 186 44.88 37.47 27.18
N ASP A 187 44.98 36.82 26.00
CA ASP A 187 45.49 35.49 25.57
C ASP A 187 44.83 34.11 25.87
N GLN A 188 44.69 33.34 24.77
CA GLN A 188 44.92 31.88 24.52
C GLN A 188 44.49 30.82 25.58
N SER A 189 43.89 29.66 25.26
CA SER A 189 43.52 28.96 23.99
C SER A 189 42.33 27.99 24.27
N SER A 190 41.98 26.87 23.60
CA SER A 190 42.42 26.07 22.41
C SER A 190 41.35 24.98 22.09
N ASP A 191 41.27 24.53 20.83
CA ASP A 191 40.66 23.25 20.34
C ASP A 191 39.15 22.98 20.57
N SER A 192 38.45 22.11 19.83
CA SER A 192 38.83 21.19 18.73
C SER A 192 37.72 20.99 17.67
N ALA A 193 38.11 20.52 16.47
CA ALA A 193 37.34 19.68 15.52
C ALA A 193 36.04 20.21 14.88
N THR A 194 36.13 20.53 13.58
CA THR A 194 35.02 20.45 12.61
C THR A 194 35.01 19.10 11.90
N GLU A 195 33.84 18.45 11.81
CA GLU A 195 33.57 17.40 10.81
C GLU A 195 32.25 17.69 10.08
N GLU A 196 32.20 17.46 8.77
CA GLU A 196 30.96 17.42 8.00
C GLU A 196 30.24 16.07 8.21
N PRO A 197 28.94 15.98 7.86
CA PRO A 197 28.62 14.89 6.95
C PRO A 197 27.64 15.26 5.83
N LEU A 198 28.12 15.04 4.60
CA LEU A 198 27.43 14.32 3.52
C LEU A 198 26.07 14.89 3.05
N THR A 199 26.14 15.70 2.00
CA THR A 199 25.06 15.82 1.02
C THR A 199 24.68 14.45 0.44
N VAL A 200 23.40 14.05 0.59
CA VAL A 200 22.80 12.94 -0.16
C VAL A 200 21.61 13.48 -0.97
N SER A 201 21.51 13.04 -2.22
CA SER A 201 20.81 13.79 -3.28
C SER A 201 19.28 13.82 -3.18
N THR A 202 18.71 14.96 -3.61
CA THR A 202 17.27 15.12 -3.87
C THR A 202 16.78 14.22 -5.01
N THR A 203 15.78 13.38 -4.76
CA THR A 203 15.03 12.68 -5.83
C THR A 203 13.78 13.47 -6.22
N ASN A 204 13.87 14.15 -7.37
CA ASN A 204 12.83 15.04 -7.90
C ASN A 204 11.50 14.32 -8.23
N ASN A 205 10.41 15.11 -8.24
CA ASN A 205 9.08 14.67 -8.73
C ASN A 205 9.04 14.40 -10.26
N ASN A 206 10.20 14.41 -10.93
CA ASN A 206 10.40 13.95 -12.32
C ASN A 206 10.53 12.41 -12.43
N GLN A 207 10.63 11.68 -11.31
CA GLN A 207 10.93 10.24 -11.31
C GLN A 207 9.86 9.36 -11.99
N TYR A 208 8.58 9.72 -11.90
CA TYR A 208 7.45 8.88 -12.35
C TYR A 208 6.81 9.39 -13.64
N LEU A 209 7.11 8.77 -14.78
CA LEU A 209 6.58 9.19 -16.10
C LEU A 209 5.27 8.48 -16.51
N GLY A 210 4.82 7.47 -15.76
CA GLY A 210 3.84 6.50 -16.24
C GLY A 210 4.51 5.42 -17.11
N GLY A 211 3.75 4.76 -17.98
CA GLY A 211 4.25 3.74 -18.91
C GLY A 211 3.25 2.61 -19.18
N THR A 212 3.73 1.56 -19.85
CA THR A 212 2.91 0.39 -20.20
C THR A 212 3.01 -0.70 -19.13
N VAL A 213 1.87 -1.08 -18.55
CA VAL A 213 1.72 -2.26 -17.69
C VAL A 213 1.04 -3.41 -18.42
N ARG A 214 1.15 -4.61 -17.86
CA ARG A 214 0.57 -5.87 -18.32
C ARG A 214 0.29 -6.71 -17.08
N SER A 215 -0.79 -7.47 -17.04
CA SER A 215 -0.92 -8.53 -16.03
C SER A 215 0.23 -9.53 -16.20
N ARG A 216 0.69 -10.08 -15.08
CA ARG A 216 1.51 -11.30 -15.02
C ARG A 216 1.19 -12.08 -13.73
N GLY A 217 -0.05 -11.97 -13.23
CA GLY A 217 -0.51 -12.49 -11.94
C GLY A 217 0.56 -12.75 -10.88
N SER A 218 0.96 -14.01 -10.70
CA SER A 218 1.95 -14.45 -9.72
C SER A 218 3.42 -14.33 -10.16
N ASP A 219 3.72 -14.21 -11.46
CA ASP A 219 5.05 -13.89 -11.99
C ASP A 219 5.47 -12.41 -11.76
N VAL A 220 4.62 -11.59 -11.11
CA VAL A 220 5.00 -10.21 -10.75
C VAL A 220 5.89 -10.25 -9.50
N THR A 221 7.15 -9.87 -9.64
CA THR A 221 8.04 -9.61 -8.49
C THR A 221 7.44 -8.50 -7.61
N ILE A 222 6.88 -8.86 -6.46
CA ILE A 222 6.26 -7.93 -5.53
C ILE A 222 7.33 -7.17 -4.74
N ARG A 223 7.25 -5.84 -4.76
CA ARG A 223 8.09 -4.96 -3.95
C ARG A 223 7.39 -4.67 -2.61
N PRO A 224 8.14 -4.56 -1.51
CA PRO A 224 7.55 -4.36 -0.19
C PRO A 224 6.88 -2.99 -0.06
N ASN A 225 5.87 -2.90 0.81
CA ASN A 225 5.05 -1.70 1.05
C ASN A 225 4.21 -1.18 -0.15
N THR A 226 3.97 -2.02 -1.17
CA THR A 226 3.14 -1.66 -2.33
C THR A 226 1.67 -2.07 -2.15
N SER A 227 0.79 -1.51 -2.98
CA SER A 227 -0.60 -1.97 -3.05
C SER A 227 -0.72 -3.40 -3.61
N LEU A 228 0.28 -3.88 -4.37
CA LEU A 228 0.32 -5.26 -4.85
C LEU A 228 0.70 -6.25 -3.73
N GLU A 229 1.64 -5.89 -2.86
CA GLU A 229 1.96 -6.63 -1.62
C GLU A 229 0.72 -6.71 -0.69
N ARG A 230 -0.01 -5.60 -0.53
CA ARG A 230 -1.30 -5.59 0.19
C ARG A 230 -2.32 -6.54 -0.45
N LEU A 231 -2.40 -6.57 -1.78
CA LEU A 231 -3.34 -7.44 -2.50
C LEU A 231 -3.00 -8.92 -2.35
N GLN A 232 -1.72 -9.30 -2.40
CA GLN A 232 -1.28 -10.67 -2.10
C GLN A 232 -1.67 -11.08 -0.68
N ARG A 233 -1.44 -10.21 0.31
CA ARG A 233 -1.76 -10.47 1.72
C ARG A 233 -3.26 -10.65 1.98
N GLU A 234 -4.11 -9.87 1.32
CA GLU A 234 -5.57 -9.95 1.47
C GLU A 234 -6.20 -11.14 0.71
N LEU A 235 -5.59 -11.56 -0.41
CA LEU A 235 -6.03 -12.72 -1.18
C LEU A 235 -5.53 -14.05 -0.62
N GLY A 236 -4.28 -14.09 -0.14
CA GLY A 236 -3.52 -15.32 0.07
C GLY A 236 -3.11 -15.96 -1.27
N ASP A 237 -1.99 -16.68 -1.28
CA ASP A 237 -1.30 -17.06 -2.52
C ASP A 237 -2.15 -17.90 -3.49
N ARG A 238 -2.99 -18.80 -2.96
CA ARG A 238 -3.93 -19.60 -3.76
C ARG A 238 -4.93 -18.75 -4.54
N LYS A 239 -5.41 -17.63 -3.98
CA LYS A 239 -6.30 -16.69 -4.70
C LYS A 239 -5.51 -15.67 -5.50
N PHE A 240 -4.29 -15.31 -5.10
CA PHE A 240 -3.42 -14.43 -5.87
C PHE A 240 -3.03 -15.05 -7.23
N LYS A 241 -2.77 -16.38 -7.28
CA LYS A 241 -2.60 -17.14 -8.53
C LYS A 241 -3.84 -17.13 -9.46
N MET A 242 -5.00 -16.64 -9.03
CA MET A 242 -6.12 -16.43 -9.96
C MET A 242 -5.87 -15.26 -10.91
N LEU A 243 -5.01 -14.30 -10.55
CA LEU A 243 -4.67 -13.13 -11.37
C LEU A 243 -3.92 -13.50 -12.67
N ASP A 244 -3.35 -14.71 -12.74
CA ASP A 244 -2.74 -15.28 -13.94
C ASP A 244 -3.77 -15.54 -15.05
N LYS A 245 -5.06 -15.62 -14.70
CA LYS A 245 -6.18 -15.71 -15.66
C LYS A 245 -6.49 -14.38 -16.35
N ILE A 246 -5.90 -13.26 -15.91
CA ILE A 246 -6.05 -11.95 -16.58
C ILE A 246 -5.04 -11.88 -17.73
N PRO A 247 -5.48 -11.77 -19.00
CA PRO A 247 -4.56 -11.78 -20.14
C PRO A 247 -3.46 -10.71 -20.06
N PRO A 248 -2.20 -11.00 -20.42
CA PRO A 248 -1.03 -10.10 -20.25
C PRO A 248 -0.97 -8.98 -21.30
N LYS A 249 -2.13 -8.42 -21.66
CA LYS A 249 -2.31 -7.36 -22.67
C LYS A 249 -1.75 -6.01 -22.15
N PRO A 250 -1.19 -5.16 -23.03
CA PRO A 250 -0.59 -3.89 -22.65
C PRO A 250 -1.64 -2.80 -22.34
N MET A 251 -1.66 -2.32 -21.10
CA MET A 251 -2.44 -1.15 -20.68
C MET A 251 -1.51 0.06 -20.50
N ILE A 252 -1.94 1.22 -20.99
CA ILE A 252 -1.15 2.47 -21.00
C ILE A 252 -1.60 3.37 -19.85
N ILE A 253 -0.66 3.77 -18.98
CA ILE A 253 -0.89 4.74 -17.91
C ILE A 253 -0.04 5.99 -18.18
N SER A 254 -0.65 7.17 -18.18
CA SER A 254 0.00 8.46 -18.47
C SER A 254 -0.28 9.50 -17.38
N ARG A 255 0.58 10.52 -17.27
CA ARG A 255 0.27 11.73 -16.50
C ARG A 255 -0.91 12.49 -17.13
N HIS A 256 -1.57 13.33 -16.33
CA HIS A 256 -2.50 14.35 -16.83
C HIS A 256 -2.40 15.64 -16.01
N ASN A 257 -2.97 16.72 -16.55
CA ASN A 257 -2.96 18.04 -15.93
C ASN A 257 -4.35 18.48 -15.40
N VAL A 258 -5.38 17.62 -15.51
CA VAL A 258 -6.71 17.85 -14.93
C VAL A 258 -6.59 18.20 -13.44
N ALA A 259 -7.22 19.29 -13.01
CA ALA A 259 -7.19 19.76 -11.63
C ALA A 259 -8.23 19.05 -10.75
N GLY A 260 -8.00 18.98 -9.43
CA GLY A 260 -8.95 18.44 -8.46
C GLY A 260 -8.32 17.39 -7.52
N SER A 261 -9.15 16.46 -7.05
CA SER A 261 -8.79 15.33 -6.19
C SER A 261 -8.23 14.11 -6.94
N LEU A 262 -8.14 14.19 -8.26
CA LEU A 262 -7.68 13.11 -9.13
C LEU A 262 -6.22 12.72 -8.83
N PHE A 263 -5.97 11.42 -8.74
CA PHE A 263 -4.64 10.83 -8.68
C PHE A 263 -3.86 11.18 -9.96
N PRO A 264 -2.59 11.65 -9.93
CA PRO A 264 -1.93 12.29 -11.09
C PRO A 264 -1.64 11.44 -12.33
N PHE A 265 -2.18 10.21 -12.40
CA PHE A 265 -2.03 9.31 -13.53
C PHE A 265 -3.39 8.70 -13.91
N ARG A 266 -3.65 8.67 -15.22
CA ARG A 266 -4.83 8.10 -15.84
C ARG A 266 -4.45 6.87 -16.66
N MET A 267 -5.38 5.92 -16.83
CA MET A 267 -5.19 4.76 -17.69
C MET A 267 -6.09 4.87 -18.92
N LEU A 268 -5.56 4.62 -20.12
CA LEU A 268 -6.39 4.48 -21.32
C LEU A 268 -7.24 3.21 -21.20
N ILE A 269 -8.55 3.31 -21.37
CA ILE A 269 -9.47 2.17 -21.21
C ILE A 269 -10.33 1.86 -22.43
N GLY A 270 -10.49 2.81 -23.36
CA GLY A 270 -11.35 2.64 -24.52
C GLY A 270 -11.44 3.89 -25.39
N SER A 271 -12.37 3.87 -26.32
CA SER A 271 -12.76 5.01 -27.15
C SER A 271 -14.27 5.08 -27.31
N ALA A 272 -14.83 6.28 -27.41
CA ALA A 272 -16.25 6.54 -27.63
C ALA A 272 -16.45 7.51 -28.81
N ALA A 273 -17.65 7.56 -29.37
CA ALA A 273 -18.04 8.66 -30.25
C ALA A 273 -18.45 9.86 -29.40
N TYR A 274 -17.92 11.05 -29.70
CA TYR A 274 -18.29 12.29 -29.02
C TYR A 274 -19.73 12.69 -29.41
N GLN A 275 -20.56 13.03 -28.42
CA GLN A 275 -22.01 13.15 -28.62
C GLN A 275 -22.43 14.28 -29.57
N GLU A 276 -21.62 15.34 -29.73
CA GLU A 276 -21.97 16.49 -30.58
C GLU A 276 -21.41 16.40 -32.01
N THR A 277 -20.31 15.67 -32.23
CA THR A 277 -19.62 15.62 -33.55
C THR A 277 -19.55 14.22 -34.17
N GLY A 278 -19.77 13.16 -33.39
CA GLY A 278 -19.55 11.77 -33.80
C GLY A 278 -18.07 11.35 -33.89
N GLU A 279 -17.13 12.24 -33.57
CA GLU A 279 -15.69 12.00 -33.64
C GLU A 279 -15.20 11.01 -32.57
N VAL A 280 -14.22 10.16 -32.89
CA VAL A 280 -13.76 9.12 -31.97
C VAL A 280 -12.75 9.68 -30.98
N ILE A 281 -13.13 9.69 -29.70
CA ILE A 281 -12.35 10.26 -28.58
C ILE A 281 -11.88 9.18 -27.59
N ASN A 282 -10.69 9.37 -27.01
CA ASN A 282 -10.10 8.47 -26.02
C ASN A 282 -10.81 8.58 -24.66
N VAL A 283 -11.21 7.44 -24.10
CA VAL A 283 -11.79 7.35 -22.75
C VAL A 283 -10.74 6.83 -21.77
N TYR A 284 -10.56 7.54 -20.67
CA TYR A 284 -9.58 7.23 -19.64
C TYR A 284 -10.23 6.98 -18.27
N ALA A 285 -9.64 6.07 -17.49
CA ALA A 285 -9.94 5.91 -16.08
C ALA A 285 -9.01 6.74 -15.20
N TYR A 286 -9.59 7.48 -14.27
CA TYR A 286 -8.91 8.28 -13.27
C TYR A 286 -9.30 7.74 -11.90
N ILE A 287 -8.31 7.52 -11.04
CA ILE A 287 -8.56 7.31 -9.62
C ILE A 287 -8.82 8.67 -8.99
N ASP A 288 -9.87 8.77 -8.19
CA ASP A 288 -10.25 9.98 -7.49
C ASP A 288 -10.17 9.77 -5.97
N HIS A 289 -9.94 10.84 -5.22
CA HIS A 289 -9.79 10.84 -3.77
C HIS A 289 -10.74 11.85 -3.08
N GLU A 290 -11.80 12.30 -3.75
CA GLU A 290 -12.74 13.27 -3.17
C GLU A 290 -13.43 12.71 -1.90
N GLY A 291 -13.75 13.60 -0.97
CA GLY A 291 -14.44 13.25 0.29
C GLY A 291 -13.69 12.25 1.19
N GLY A 292 -12.45 11.88 0.87
CA GLY A 292 -11.69 10.84 1.59
C GLY A 292 -12.09 9.40 1.25
N LYS A 293 -12.87 9.19 0.17
CA LYS A 293 -13.14 7.85 -0.39
C LYS A 293 -12.39 7.73 -1.71
N THR A 294 -11.66 6.62 -1.91
CA THR A 294 -11.03 6.38 -3.22
C THR A 294 -12.09 5.90 -4.21
N SER A 295 -12.41 6.76 -5.18
CA SER A 295 -13.41 6.54 -6.22
C SER A 295 -12.73 6.32 -7.59
N MET A 296 -13.51 6.07 -8.64
CA MET A 296 -12.98 5.95 -10.00
C MET A 296 -13.97 6.52 -11.02
N ILE A 297 -13.48 7.55 -11.71
CA ILE A 297 -14.20 8.35 -12.70
C ILE A 297 -13.67 7.98 -14.09
N PHE A 298 -14.55 8.00 -15.09
CA PHE A 298 -14.23 7.75 -16.48
C PHE A 298 -14.51 9.01 -17.28
N MET A 299 -13.53 9.55 -18.01
CA MET A 299 -13.70 10.78 -18.80
C MET A 299 -12.78 10.85 -20.01
N SER A 300 -13.18 11.64 -21.01
CA SER A 300 -12.33 12.14 -22.10
C SER A 300 -11.77 13.52 -21.72
N HIS A 301 -10.52 13.79 -22.09
CA HIS A 301 -9.83 15.07 -21.84
C HIS A 301 -8.65 15.29 -22.84
N ASP A 302 -8.66 14.65 -24.01
CA ASP A 302 -7.56 14.82 -25.00
C ASP A 302 -7.83 15.96 -26.00
N MET A 303 -9.07 16.43 -26.09
CA MET A 303 -9.51 17.55 -26.92
C MET A 303 -9.71 18.79 -26.04
N ALA A 304 -9.19 19.94 -26.47
CA ALA A 304 -9.29 21.17 -25.68
C ALA A 304 -10.77 21.58 -25.48
N ASN A 305 -11.13 21.86 -24.22
CA ASN A 305 -12.48 22.22 -23.76
C ASN A 305 -13.55 21.12 -23.83
N LEU A 306 -13.22 19.87 -24.18
CA LEU A 306 -14.18 18.75 -24.24
C LEU A 306 -13.97 17.75 -23.09
N GLU A 307 -14.43 18.10 -21.89
CA GLU A 307 -14.52 17.16 -20.76
C GLU A 307 -15.88 16.44 -20.78
N GLN A 308 -15.90 15.20 -21.28
CA GLN A 308 -17.07 14.32 -21.19
C GLN A 308 -16.82 13.25 -20.11
N ILE A 309 -17.70 13.18 -19.11
CA ILE A 309 -17.71 12.13 -18.07
C ILE A 309 -18.66 11.02 -18.52
N TYR A 310 -18.29 9.75 -18.25
CA TYR A 310 -19.07 8.56 -18.61
C TYR A 310 -19.62 7.86 -17.35
N ASP A 311 -20.92 7.62 -17.32
CA ASP A 311 -21.63 7.00 -16.20
C ASP A 311 -21.65 5.44 -16.28
N VAL A 312 -22.42 4.80 -15.40
CA VAL A 312 -22.57 3.32 -15.33
C VAL A 312 -23.23 2.72 -16.59
N ASN A 313 -24.05 3.49 -17.30
CA ASN A 313 -24.70 3.12 -18.55
C ASN A 313 -23.79 3.42 -19.74
N ASP A 314 -23.21 4.61 -19.82
CA ASP A 314 -22.30 5.01 -20.92
C ASP A 314 -21.12 4.03 -21.02
N MET A 315 -20.54 3.66 -19.87
CA MET A 315 -19.45 2.69 -19.78
C MET A 315 -19.82 1.26 -20.21
N ARG A 316 -21.09 0.97 -20.49
CA ARG A 316 -21.57 -0.32 -21.03
C ARG A 316 -21.89 -0.21 -22.52
N ASP A 317 -22.69 0.79 -22.88
CA ASP A 317 -23.38 0.81 -24.18
C ASP A 317 -22.82 1.90 -25.13
N GLY A 318 -21.90 2.76 -24.67
CA GLY A 318 -21.29 3.87 -25.45
C GLY A 318 -19.75 3.90 -25.52
N VAL A 319 -19.04 3.01 -24.82
CA VAL A 319 -17.56 2.97 -24.78
C VAL A 319 -17.01 1.64 -25.32
N ASN A 320 -16.27 1.70 -26.42
CA ASN A 320 -15.52 0.57 -26.96
C ASN A 320 -14.25 0.39 -26.12
N LEU A 321 -14.26 -0.58 -25.20
CA LEU A 321 -13.15 -0.86 -24.29
C LEU A 321 -11.96 -1.53 -25.02
N VAL A 322 -10.73 -1.27 -24.58
CA VAL A 322 -9.52 -1.98 -25.06
C VAL A 322 -9.34 -3.31 -24.33
N GLN A 323 -8.62 -4.25 -24.95
CA GLN A 323 -8.25 -5.51 -24.29
C GLN A 323 -7.23 -5.27 -23.15
N PRO A 324 -7.42 -5.87 -21.96
CA PRO A 324 -8.35 -6.96 -21.64
C PRO A 324 -9.62 -6.49 -20.89
N LEU A 325 -9.95 -5.19 -20.93
CA LEU A 325 -11.18 -4.69 -20.33
C LEU A 325 -12.41 -5.05 -21.17
N GLU A 326 -12.23 -5.15 -22.50
CA GLU A 326 -13.24 -5.58 -23.47
C GLU A 326 -13.95 -6.90 -23.10
N TYR A 327 -13.22 -7.89 -22.57
CA TYR A 327 -13.79 -9.17 -22.15
C TYR A 327 -14.90 -9.04 -21.08
N LEU A 328 -14.91 -7.93 -20.31
CA LEU A 328 -16.00 -7.62 -19.37
C LEU A 328 -17.32 -7.18 -20.05
N ASN A 329 -17.36 -7.15 -21.39
CA ASN A 329 -18.58 -7.02 -22.20
C ASN A 329 -19.22 -8.36 -22.54
N ASN A 330 -18.43 -9.45 -22.59
CA ASN A 330 -18.86 -10.77 -23.07
C ASN A 330 -19.43 -11.67 -21.97
N LEU A 331 -19.35 -11.24 -20.71
CA LEU A 331 -19.79 -11.98 -19.53
C LEU A 331 -21.25 -12.45 -19.68
N LYS A 332 -21.52 -13.72 -19.32
CA LYS A 332 -22.84 -14.38 -19.52
C LYS A 332 -24.00 -13.49 -19.07
N LYS A 333 -24.90 -13.16 -20.01
CA LYS A 333 -26.06 -12.29 -19.77
C LYS A 333 -27.02 -12.86 -18.70
N GLU A 334 -27.05 -14.17 -18.48
CA GLU A 334 -27.82 -14.80 -17.40
C GLU A 334 -27.49 -14.26 -15.99
N SER A 335 -26.26 -13.80 -15.74
CA SER A 335 -25.90 -13.21 -14.43
C SER A 335 -26.48 -11.81 -14.18
N TYR A 336 -27.30 -11.27 -15.10
CA TYR A 336 -27.73 -9.87 -15.10
C TYR A 336 -29.22 -9.68 -14.78
N LYS A 337 -29.56 -9.60 -13.49
CA LYS A 337 -30.73 -8.85 -12.99
C LYS A 337 -30.39 -7.35 -12.93
N ASP A 338 -31.36 -6.46 -12.66
CA ASP A 338 -31.20 -5.01 -12.85
C ASP A 338 -29.96 -4.36 -12.17
N ASP A 339 -29.57 -4.83 -10.99
CA ASP A 339 -28.36 -4.36 -10.27
C ASP A 339 -27.04 -4.68 -11.02
N ALA A 340 -27.03 -5.62 -11.97
CA ALA A 340 -25.78 -6.10 -12.56
C ALA A 340 -25.07 -5.10 -13.49
N LYS A 341 -25.71 -3.98 -13.87
CA LYS A 341 -24.99 -2.81 -14.43
C LYS A 341 -23.97 -2.25 -13.42
N SER A 342 -24.36 -2.18 -12.13
CA SER A 342 -23.48 -1.83 -11.02
C SER A 342 -22.38 -2.89 -10.86
N ALA A 343 -22.74 -4.18 -10.87
CA ALA A 343 -21.79 -5.29 -10.73
C ALA A 343 -20.70 -5.30 -11.82
N ARG A 344 -21.03 -5.15 -13.11
CA ARG A 344 -20.03 -5.02 -14.19
C ARG A 344 -19.10 -3.83 -13.96
N THR A 345 -19.63 -2.68 -13.58
CA THR A 345 -18.81 -1.48 -13.36
C THR A 345 -17.91 -1.62 -12.13
N ALA A 346 -18.37 -2.31 -11.08
CA ALA A 346 -17.57 -2.62 -9.90
C ALA A 346 -16.45 -3.66 -10.20
N LYS A 347 -16.72 -4.65 -11.06
CA LYS A 347 -15.70 -5.57 -11.61
C LYS A 347 -14.64 -4.81 -12.43
N LEU A 348 -15.08 -3.95 -13.35
CA LEU A 348 -14.21 -3.10 -14.18
C LEU A 348 -13.29 -2.21 -13.33
N ARG A 349 -13.85 -1.50 -12.33
CA ARG A 349 -13.08 -0.70 -11.37
C ARG A 349 -12.04 -1.51 -10.59
N SER A 350 -12.38 -2.74 -10.18
CA SER A 350 -11.45 -3.66 -9.51
C SER A 350 -10.30 -4.10 -10.43
N LEU A 351 -10.58 -4.46 -11.68
CA LEU A 351 -9.56 -4.85 -12.66
C LEU A 351 -8.63 -3.68 -13.02
N ILE A 352 -9.19 -2.47 -13.23
CA ILE A 352 -8.40 -1.26 -13.49
C ILE A 352 -7.49 -0.92 -12.30
N SER A 353 -7.99 -1.01 -11.07
CA SER A 353 -7.19 -0.75 -9.87
C SER A 353 -5.99 -1.69 -9.74
N TYR A 354 -6.15 -2.97 -10.11
CA TYR A 354 -5.05 -3.93 -10.17
C TYR A 354 -3.95 -3.50 -11.18
N TYR A 355 -4.31 -2.94 -12.34
CA TYR A 355 -3.33 -2.36 -13.26
C TYR A 355 -2.55 -1.18 -12.67
N PHE A 356 -3.20 -0.32 -11.88
CA PHE A 356 -2.51 0.72 -11.11
C PHE A 356 -1.57 0.11 -10.04
N PHE A 357 -1.94 -0.99 -9.38
CA PHE A 357 -1.04 -1.67 -8.43
C PHE A 357 0.22 -2.24 -9.11
N ILE A 358 0.10 -2.80 -10.32
CA ILE A 358 1.25 -3.24 -11.12
C ILE A 358 2.16 -2.05 -11.48
N ALA A 359 1.58 -0.89 -11.78
CA ALA A 359 2.33 0.31 -12.16
C ALA A 359 3.10 0.91 -10.98
N GLU A 360 2.48 0.98 -9.80
CA GLU A 360 3.16 1.33 -8.55
C GLU A 360 4.28 0.33 -8.25
N ASN A 361 3.98 -0.96 -8.31
CA ASN A 361 4.94 -2.01 -8.00
C ASN A 361 6.18 -1.98 -8.91
N LYS A 362 6.01 -1.59 -10.18
CA LYS A 362 7.12 -1.35 -11.11
C LYS A 362 7.86 -0.03 -10.88
N GLY A 363 7.27 0.92 -10.15
CA GLY A 363 7.81 2.26 -9.93
C GLY A 363 7.57 3.20 -11.11
N LEU A 364 6.50 2.98 -11.89
CA LEU A 364 6.09 3.86 -12.99
C LEU A 364 5.24 5.05 -12.49
N ILE A 365 4.56 4.85 -11.36
CA ILE A 365 3.68 5.81 -10.67
C ILE A 365 3.89 5.72 -9.14
N GLY A 366 3.38 6.70 -8.39
CA GLY A 366 3.28 6.61 -6.93
C GLY A 366 2.13 5.71 -6.45
N ASN A 367 1.98 5.55 -5.13
CA ASN A 367 0.91 4.74 -4.54
C ASN A 367 -0.50 5.26 -4.93
N PRO A 368 -1.37 4.42 -5.55
CA PRO A 368 -2.68 4.83 -6.07
C PRO A 368 -3.79 4.88 -5.00
N ARG A 369 -3.49 4.56 -3.73
CA ARG A 369 -4.39 4.70 -2.57
C ARG A 369 -5.79 4.07 -2.70
N VAL A 370 -5.98 3.09 -3.58
CA VAL A 370 -7.21 2.31 -3.61
C VAL A 370 -7.27 1.45 -2.36
N ASP A 371 -8.46 1.33 -1.78
CA ASP A 371 -8.68 0.42 -0.68
C ASP A 371 -8.75 -1.03 -1.16
N ILE A 372 -8.17 -1.92 -0.36
CA ILE A 372 -8.06 -3.35 -0.64
C ILE A 372 -8.67 -4.04 0.56
N ASN A 373 -9.87 -4.56 0.35
CA ASN A 373 -10.72 -5.20 1.33
C ASN A 373 -11.37 -6.45 0.71
N GLU A 374 -11.98 -7.30 1.53
CA GLU A 374 -12.63 -8.53 1.09
C GLU A 374 -13.60 -8.34 -0.09
N GLY A 375 -14.35 -7.23 -0.13
CA GLY A 375 -15.26 -6.91 -1.23
C GLY A 375 -14.55 -6.56 -2.55
N PHE A 376 -13.41 -5.87 -2.50
CA PHE A 376 -12.52 -5.67 -3.64
C PHE A 376 -11.99 -7.01 -4.17
N CYS A 377 -11.50 -7.85 -3.25
CA CYS A 377 -10.92 -9.15 -3.55
C CYS A 377 -11.94 -10.12 -4.16
N LYS A 378 -13.17 -10.19 -3.61
CA LYS A 378 -14.29 -10.97 -4.18
C LYS A 378 -14.58 -10.57 -5.64
N ARG A 379 -14.64 -9.27 -5.95
CA ARG A 379 -14.88 -8.78 -7.32
C ARG A 379 -13.72 -9.09 -8.29
N LEU A 380 -12.47 -8.92 -7.84
CA LEU A 380 -11.30 -9.22 -8.67
C LEU A 380 -11.18 -10.73 -8.94
N CYS A 381 -11.45 -11.58 -7.95
CA CYS A 381 -11.54 -13.03 -8.15
C CYS A 381 -12.67 -13.44 -9.08
N ALA A 382 -13.83 -12.77 -9.05
CA ALA A 382 -14.92 -13.03 -9.99
C ALA A 382 -14.51 -12.74 -11.44
N VAL A 383 -13.87 -11.59 -11.69
CA VAL A 383 -13.24 -11.27 -13.00
C VAL A 383 -12.29 -12.38 -13.44
N CYS A 384 -11.42 -12.86 -12.54
CA CYS A 384 -10.46 -13.92 -12.85
C CYS A 384 -11.12 -15.28 -13.13
N LYS A 385 -12.24 -15.62 -12.47
CA LYS A 385 -13.03 -16.82 -12.81
C LYS A 385 -13.58 -16.72 -14.23
N GLU A 386 -14.19 -15.60 -14.56
CA GLU A 386 -14.93 -15.39 -15.81
C GLU A 386 -13.99 -15.31 -17.03
N LEU A 387 -12.88 -14.57 -16.94
CA LEU A 387 -11.80 -14.60 -17.95
C LEU A 387 -11.20 -16.02 -18.12
N GLY A 388 -11.25 -16.83 -17.07
CA GLY A 388 -10.86 -18.23 -17.10
C GLY A 388 -11.84 -19.17 -17.83
N MET A 389 -13.09 -18.75 -18.06
CA MET A 389 -14.11 -19.55 -18.76
C MET A 389 -14.07 -19.34 -20.27
N GLU A 390 -13.73 -18.14 -20.76
CA GLU A 390 -13.52 -17.89 -22.20
C GLU A 390 -12.38 -18.76 -22.80
N ASN A 391 -11.40 -19.16 -21.99
CA ASN A 391 -10.29 -20.03 -22.42
C ASN A 391 -10.68 -21.52 -22.57
N TRP A 392 -11.89 -21.94 -22.21
CA TRP A 392 -12.40 -23.29 -22.45
C TRP A 392 -13.58 -23.26 -23.42
N GLY A 393 -13.27 -22.86 -24.66
CA GLY A 393 -14.14 -23.00 -25.83
C GLY A 393 -14.32 -24.46 -26.29
N GLY A 394 -14.75 -25.33 -25.37
CA GLY A 394 -15.21 -26.69 -25.64
C GLY A 394 -16.64 -26.82 -25.13
N ALA A 395 -17.60 -26.96 -26.04
CA ALA A 395 -19.00 -27.03 -25.65
C ALA A 395 -19.35 -28.40 -25.06
N ASP A 396 -19.90 -28.40 -23.86
CA ASP A 396 -20.84 -29.42 -23.42
C ASP A 396 -22.04 -28.74 -22.74
N ASN A 397 -23.23 -29.28 -22.93
CA ASN A 397 -24.47 -28.74 -22.39
C ASN A 397 -24.91 -29.57 -21.17
N GLY A 398 -24.28 -29.30 -20.03
CA GLY A 398 -24.72 -29.79 -18.72
C GLY A 398 -25.72 -28.83 -18.10
N ASP A 399 -26.89 -29.34 -17.71
CA ASP A 399 -27.97 -28.56 -17.11
C ASP A 399 -27.56 -27.87 -15.79
N GLY A 400 -28.24 -26.77 -15.46
CA GLY A 400 -27.98 -26.04 -14.23
C GLY A 400 -28.71 -26.64 -13.03
N GLU A 401 -27.96 -27.17 -12.07
CA GLU A 401 -28.44 -27.43 -10.71
C GLU A 401 -27.88 -26.36 -9.74
N ASP A 402 -28.67 -25.99 -8.73
CA ASP A 402 -28.26 -25.02 -7.70
C ASP A 402 -27.32 -25.71 -6.69
N ASP A 403 -26.00 -25.63 -6.92
CA ASP A 403 -24.96 -26.03 -5.97
C ASP A 403 -25.07 -25.21 -4.67
N GLN A 404 -25.86 -25.72 -3.73
CA GLN A 404 -25.81 -25.36 -2.31
C GLN A 404 -24.45 -25.79 -1.73
N ASP A 405 -24.04 -25.20 -0.60
CA ASP A 405 -22.74 -25.47 0.04
C ASP A 405 -22.60 -26.94 0.53
N ASP A 406 -22.25 -27.87 -0.38
CA ASP A 406 -21.77 -29.19 0.02
C ASP A 406 -20.30 -29.11 0.45
N HIS A 407 -20.08 -29.38 1.74
CA HIS A 407 -18.78 -29.33 2.40
C HIS A 407 -17.96 -30.60 2.11
N HIS A 408 -17.77 -30.92 0.84
CA HIS A 408 -16.88 -32.01 0.43
C HIS A 408 -15.41 -31.57 0.60
N ASP A 409 -14.91 -31.70 1.83
CA ASP A 409 -13.54 -31.37 2.27
C ASP A 409 -12.51 -32.34 1.65
N ALA A 410 -12.28 -32.17 0.34
CA ALA A 410 -11.12 -32.71 -0.34
C ALA A 410 -9.87 -32.18 0.40
N PRO A 411 -9.00 -33.05 0.96
CA PRO A 411 -8.01 -32.61 1.93
C PRO A 411 -7.15 -31.48 1.39
N THR A 412 -7.14 -30.38 2.14
CA THR A 412 -6.35 -29.21 1.79
C THR A 412 -4.88 -29.59 1.70
N GLU A 413 -4.28 -29.46 0.50
CA GLU A 413 -2.84 -29.67 0.29
C GLU A 413 -2.06 -28.78 1.27
N ARG A 414 -1.46 -29.41 2.28
CA ARG A 414 -0.75 -28.73 3.37
C ARG A 414 0.76 -28.87 3.18
N THR A 415 1.43 -27.72 3.13
CA THR A 415 2.85 -27.55 3.46
C THR A 415 2.95 -26.85 4.82
N THR A 416 4.15 -26.81 5.41
CA THR A 416 4.43 -26.06 6.64
C THR A 416 5.45 -24.95 6.40
N PHE A 417 6.62 -25.33 5.86
CA PHE A 417 7.73 -24.42 5.55
C PHE A 417 8.42 -24.77 4.21
N GLN A 418 7.81 -25.65 3.41
CA GLN A 418 8.24 -25.94 2.04
C GLN A 418 7.90 -24.78 1.10
N ASP A 419 8.82 -24.46 0.19
CA ASP A 419 8.78 -23.29 -0.69
C ASP A 419 7.56 -23.29 -1.65
N THR A 420 7.31 -24.41 -2.34
CA THR A 420 6.29 -24.45 -3.41
C THR A 420 5.42 -25.71 -3.42
N GLY A 421 5.84 -26.82 -2.80
CA GLY A 421 5.15 -28.10 -2.92
C GLY A 421 5.41 -29.08 -1.76
N GLN A 422 4.62 -30.15 -1.70
CA GLN A 422 4.67 -31.14 -0.62
C GLN A 422 5.88 -32.07 -0.73
N TYR A 423 6.06 -32.70 -1.90
CA TYR A 423 7.14 -33.64 -2.16
C TYR A 423 7.86 -33.27 -3.45
N LEU A 424 9.19 -33.16 -3.38
CA LEU A 424 10.06 -33.03 -4.54
C LEU A 424 10.66 -34.41 -4.89
N VAL A 425 10.42 -34.85 -6.12
CA VAL A 425 11.01 -36.05 -6.73
C VAL A 425 12.11 -35.61 -7.71
N VAL A 426 13.24 -36.31 -7.69
CA VAL A 426 14.35 -36.16 -8.67
C VAL A 426 14.79 -37.54 -9.13
N THR A 427 14.98 -37.75 -10.44
CA THR A 427 15.59 -39.01 -10.92
C THR A 427 17.09 -38.99 -10.72
N LYS A 428 17.69 -40.16 -10.47
CA LYS A 428 19.13 -40.33 -10.49
C LYS A 428 19.67 -39.99 -11.89
N GLU A 429 18.95 -40.39 -12.93
CA GLU A 429 19.29 -40.14 -14.33
C GLU A 429 19.43 -38.63 -14.62
N SER A 430 18.53 -37.79 -14.10
CA SER A 430 18.66 -36.33 -14.10
C SER A 430 19.90 -35.81 -13.38
N ASN A 431 20.25 -36.39 -12.22
CA ASN A 431 21.43 -35.96 -11.46
C ASN A 431 22.76 -36.38 -12.12
N ASP A 432 22.80 -37.57 -12.69
CA ASP A 432 23.96 -38.11 -13.40
C ASP A 432 24.19 -37.34 -14.73
N GLU A 433 23.11 -36.94 -15.42
CA GLU A 433 23.19 -36.05 -16.58
C GLU A 433 23.77 -34.68 -16.20
N ILE A 434 23.32 -34.06 -15.10
CA ILE A 434 23.92 -32.81 -14.61
C ILE A 434 25.39 -33.02 -14.20
N SER A 435 25.71 -34.14 -13.56
CA SER A 435 27.09 -34.46 -13.20
C SER A 435 28.00 -34.52 -14.44
N SER A 436 27.49 -35.02 -15.58
CA SER A 436 28.22 -35.01 -16.86
C SER A 436 28.45 -33.62 -17.47
N ARG A 437 27.82 -32.57 -16.92
CA ARG A 437 28.06 -31.15 -17.29
C ARG A 437 29.17 -30.52 -16.45
N LEU A 438 29.60 -31.16 -15.36
CA LEU A 438 30.64 -30.67 -14.46
C LEU A 438 32.03 -31.12 -14.95
N ALA A 439 33.08 -30.51 -14.40
CA ALA A 439 34.47 -30.86 -14.68
C ALA A 439 34.80 -32.32 -14.27
N ASP A 440 35.74 -32.94 -14.96
CA ASP A 440 36.13 -34.34 -14.76
C ASP A 440 36.45 -34.64 -13.27
N GLY A 441 35.73 -35.60 -12.70
CA GLY A 441 35.85 -36.00 -11.29
C GLY A 441 34.91 -35.27 -10.32
N VAL A 442 34.14 -34.27 -10.76
CA VAL A 442 33.14 -33.57 -9.94
C VAL A 442 31.75 -34.16 -10.18
N SER A 443 31.20 -34.91 -9.23
CA SER A 443 29.81 -35.37 -9.24
C SER A 443 28.87 -34.35 -8.61
N MET A 444 27.67 -34.14 -9.17
CA MET A 444 26.67 -33.28 -8.53
C MET A 444 26.07 -33.96 -7.30
N ASP A 445 26.15 -33.28 -6.16
CA ASP A 445 25.51 -33.71 -4.91
C ASP A 445 23.99 -33.48 -5.01
N ILE A 446 23.25 -34.57 -5.17
CA ILE A 446 21.79 -34.58 -5.30
C ILE A 446 21.07 -33.96 -4.09
N THR A 447 21.71 -33.92 -2.91
CA THR A 447 21.13 -33.29 -1.72
C THR A 447 21.07 -31.76 -1.83
N LYS A 448 21.91 -31.14 -2.67
CA LYS A 448 21.82 -29.70 -2.98
C LYS A 448 20.49 -29.33 -3.66
N PHE A 449 19.85 -30.28 -4.36
CA PHE A 449 18.50 -30.12 -4.90
C PHE A 449 17.38 -30.30 -3.87
N ARG A 450 17.72 -30.73 -2.64
CA ARG A 450 16.79 -30.93 -1.51
C ARG A 450 15.56 -31.80 -1.83
N PRO A 451 15.68 -32.92 -2.58
CA PRO A 451 14.54 -33.80 -2.86
C PRO A 451 14.01 -34.45 -1.58
N ASN A 452 12.71 -34.74 -1.56
CA ASN A 452 12.11 -35.64 -0.58
C ASN A 452 12.28 -37.10 -0.99
N ILE A 453 12.30 -37.37 -2.29
CA ILE A 453 12.34 -38.70 -2.88
C ILE A 453 13.34 -38.68 -4.05
N VAL A 454 14.25 -39.66 -4.08
CA VAL A 454 15.10 -39.95 -5.24
C VAL A 454 14.66 -41.28 -5.82
N VAL A 455 14.48 -41.34 -7.13
CA VAL A 455 14.10 -42.55 -7.88
C VAL A 455 15.13 -42.85 -8.98
N SER A 456 15.14 -44.07 -9.50
CA SER A 456 16.06 -44.50 -10.56
C SER A 456 15.40 -45.53 -11.48
N GLY A 457 15.90 -45.68 -12.70
CA GLY A 457 15.29 -46.50 -13.74
C GLY A 457 14.36 -45.72 -14.67
N ALA A 458 14.48 -44.39 -14.71
CA ALA A 458 13.84 -43.58 -15.74
C ALA A 458 14.43 -43.92 -17.13
N PRO A 459 13.62 -44.04 -18.20
CA PRO A 459 14.11 -44.28 -19.56
C PRO A 459 15.11 -43.24 -20.07
N ALA A 460 14.94 -41.97 -19.68
CA ALA A 460 15.86 -40.87 -19.94
C ALA A 460 15.98 -39.93 -18.73
N ALA A 461 17.04 -39.12 -18.73
CA ALA A 461 17.18 -38.00 -17.80
C ALA A 461 16.05 -36.98 -18.02
N HIS A 462 15.51 -36.46 -16.91
CA HIS A 462 14.41 -35.49 -16.86
C HIS A 462 13.02 -36.01 -17.29
N ASP A 463 12.83 -37.32 -17.42
CA ASP A 463 11.51 -37.93 -17.67
C ASP A 463 10.48 -37.58 -16.57
N GLU A 464 10.93 -37.27 -15.35
CA GLU A 464 10.03 -36.90 -14.25
C GLU A 464 9.18 -35.64 -14.53
N ASP A 465 9.63 -34.77 -15.43
CA ASP A 465 8.87 -33.59 -15.88
C ASP A 465 7.57 -33.94 -16.62
N TYR A 466 7.39 -35.21 -17.03
CA TYR A 466 6.29 -35.68 -17.87
C TYR A 466 5.35 -36.70 -17.17
N TRP A 467 5.63 -37.10 -15.93
CA TRP A 467 4.83 -38.11 -15.21
C TRP A 467 3.58 -37.48 -14.56
N ALA A 468 2.38 -37.86 -15.01
CA ALA A 468 1.12 -37.33 -14.45
C ALA A 468 0.82 -37.82 -13.00
N GLU A 469 1.25 -39.03 -12.65
CA GLU A 469 1.10 -39.62 -11.30
C GLU A 469 2.30 -40.54 -11.03
N THR A 470 2.78 -40.57 -9.79
CA THR A 470 3.72 -41.57 -9.28
C THR A 470 3.01 -42.50 -8.29
N VAL A 471 3.34 -43.79 -8.33
CA VAL A 471 2.76 -44.81 -7.45
C VAL A 471 3.90 -45.54 -6.72
N PHE A 472 3.94 -45.39 -5.41
CA PHE A 472 4.98 -45.97 -4.56
C PHE A 472 4.51 -47.28 -3.91
N PRO A 473 5.44 -48.14 -3.43
CA PRO A 473 5.10 -49.34 -2.66
C PRO A 473 4.13 -49.05 -1.51
N GLY A 474 3.16 -49.95 -1.31
CA GLY A 474 2.03 -49.73 -0.40
C GLY A 474 0.84 -49.00 -1.02
N GLY A 475 0.91 -48.60 -2.30
CA GLY A 475 -0.22 -47.97 -3.02
C GLY A 475 -0.35 -46.46 -2.82
N VAL A 476 0.66 -45.83 -2.21
CA VAL A 476 0.76 -44.38 -2.05
C VAL A 476 0.85 -43.73 -3.44
N LYS A 477 -0.13 -42.88 -3.77
CA LYS A 477 -0.23 -42.17 -5.05
C LYS A 477 0.09 -40.69 -4.84
N MET A 478 0.94 -40.12 -5.69
CA MET A 478 1.18 -38.67 -5.72
C MET A 478 1.00 -38.13 -7.13
N LYS A 479 0.22 -37.06 -7.28
CA LYS A 479 -0.10 -36.44 -8.58
C LYS A 479 0.90 -35.34 -8.91
N PHE A 480 1.10 -35.09 -10.20
CA PHE A 480 2.01 -34.03 -10.68
C PHE A 480 1.51 -32.64 -10.26
N GLY A 481 2.36 -31.89 -9.55
CA GLY A 481 2.12 -30.50 -9.15
C GLY A 481 2.87 -29.46 -9.97
N GLY A 482 3.91 -29.85 -10.73
CA GLY A 482 4.70 -28.97 -11.60
C GLY A 482 6.19 -29.35 -11.64
N THR A 483 6.93 -28.80 -12.61
CA THR A 483 8.40 -28.92 -12.62
C THR A 483 9.02 -28.01 -11.54
N CYS A 484 10.17 -28.41 -10.97
CA CYS A 484 10.81 -27.65 -9.89
C CYS A 484 11.88 -26.69 -10.45
N TRP A 485 11.56 -25.39 -10.43
CA TRP A 485 12.49 -24.32 -10.75
C TRP A 485 13.61 -24.24 -9.71
N ARG A 486 14.86 -24.09 -10.18
CA ARG A 486 16.05 -24.06 -9.32
C ARG A 486 16.59 -22.65 -9.17
N CYS A 487 16.66 -22.20 -7.92
CA CYS A 487 17.36 -20.98 -7.51
C CYS A 487 18.85 -21.26 -7.27
N GLN A 488 19.63 -20.22 -6.97
CA GLN A 488 21.07 -20.32 -6.71
C GLN A 488 21.44 -21.15 -5.46
N ALA A 489 20.49 -21.57 -4.61
CA ALA A 489 20.80 -22.39 -3.43
C ALA A 489 21.49 -23.73 -3.76
N ILE A 490 21.42 -24.19 -5.02
CA ILE A 490 22.11 -25.39 -5.51
C ILE A 490 23.62 -25.19 -5.71
N THR A 491 24.13 -23.95 -5.72
CA THR A 491 25.56 -23.63 -5.91
C THR A 491 26.37 -23.69 -4.60
N VAL A 492 25.69 -23.83 -3.46
CA VAL A 492 26.30 -23.71 -2.12
C VAL A 492 27.22 -24.90 -1.79
N ASP A 493 28.40 -24.64 -1.23
CA ASP A 493 29.22 -25.61 -0.50
C ASP A 493 28.66 -25.77 0.93
N TYR A 494 28.07 -26.93 1.22
CA TYR A 494 27.44 -27.24 2.52
C TYR A 494 28.44 -27.30 3.69
N ARG A 495 29.75 -27.39 3.42
CA ARG A 495 30.80 -27.32 4.46
C ARG A 495 31.14 -25.88 4.87
N THR A 496 30.94 -24.89 4.01
CA THR A 496 31.31 -23.48 4.26
C THR A 496 30.12 -22.52 4.33
N GLY A 497 28.94 -22.93 3.83
CA GLY A 497 27.73 -22.10 3.77
C GLY A 497 27.81 -20.96 2.74
N LYS A 498 28.78 -21.01 1.83
CA LYS A 498 29.00 -20.05 0.74
C LYS A 498 28.73 -20.70 -0.61
N GLU A 499 28.67 -19.92 -1.68
CA GLU A 499 28.79 -20.43 -3.05
C GLU A 499 30.11 -21.23 -3.20
N ALA A 500 30.05 -22.37 -3.89
CA ALA A 500 31.20 -23.24 -4.06
C ALA A 500 32.22 -22.63 -5.02
N GLU A 501 33.51 -22.70 -4.65
CA GLU A 501 34.64 -22.18 -5.44
C GLU A 501 35.06 -23.14 -6.58
N ASP A 502 34.39 -24.29 -6.70
CA ASP A 502 34.57 -25.27 -7.77
C ASP A 502 33.48 -25.18 -8.85
N ASP A 503 33.58 -26.04 -9.87
CA ASP A 503 32.66 -26.06 -11.00
C ASP A 503 31.21 -26.46 -10.63
N SER A 504 30.96 -26.98 -9.40
CA SER A 504 29.61 -27.16 -8.86
C SER A 504 28.96 -25.84 -8.46
N GLY A 505 29.73 -24.78 -8.23
CA GLY A 505 29.21 -23.41 -8.11
C GLY A 505 28.54 -22.95 -9.41
N LEU A 506 29.07 -23.37 -10.56
CA LEU A 506 28.54 -23.04 -11.88
C LEU A 506 27.37 -23.93 -12.34
N VAL A 507 26.94 -24.91 -11.53
CA VAL A 507 25.84 -25.84 -11.90
C VAL A 507 24.54 -25.13 -12.25
N TRP A 508 24.24 -24.01 -11.57
CA TRP A 508 23.07 -23.19 -11.87
C TRP A 508 23.13 -22.59 -13.28
N GLU A 509 24.32 -22.18 -13.74
CA GLU A 509 24.51 -21.66 -15.10
C GLU A 509 24.50 -22.76 -16.16
N LYS A 510 25.06 -23.93 -15.85
CA LYS A 510 25.06 -25.11 -16.74
C LYS A 510 23.66 -25.66 -16.99
N LEU A 511 22.74 -25.55 -16.04
CA LEU A 511 21.30 -25.81 -16.25
C LEU A 511 20.64 -24.79 -17.16
N ALA A 512 21.13 -23.55 -17.20
CA ALA A 512 20.52 -22.45 -17.95
C ALA A 512 20.70 -22.52 -19.47
N LYS A 513 21.36 -23.55 -19.99
CA LYS A 513 21.64 -23.73 -21.41
C LYS A 513 20.42 -24.23 -22.19
N ASP A 514 19.63 -25.10 -21.57
CA ASP A 514 18.66 -25.99 -22.23
C ASP A 514 17.49 -26.42 -21.32
N ARG A 515 17.67 -26.51 -19.99
CA ARG A 515 16.62 -26.87 -19.01
C ARG A 515 15.64 -25.72 -18.73
N ARG A 516 15.19 -25.08 -19.81
CA ARG A 516 14.23 -23.96 -19.87
C ARG A 516 12.96 -24.47 -20.54
N ILE A 517 12.15 -25.22 -19.79
CA ILE A 517 11.13 -26.12 -20.37
C ILE A 517 9.91 -25.36 -20.88
N ASP A 518 9.46 -24.35 -20.14
CA ASP A 518 8.23 -23.63 -20.44
C ASP A 518 8.39 -22.63 -21.59
N LYS A 519 7.49 -22.72 -22.58
CA LYS A 519 7.47 -21.86 -23.78
C LYS A 519 6.57 -20.62 -23.64
N VAL A 520 5.91 -20.45 -22.50
CA VAL A 520 4.89 -19.41 -22.25
C VAL A 520 5.22 -18.55 -21.02
N GLY A 521 5.91 -19.12 -20.03
CA GLY A 521 6.49 -18.39 -18.89
C GLY A 521 7.89 -17.84 -19.19
N ASN A 522 8.58 -17.38 -18.14
CA ASN A 522 10.01 -17.08 -18.24
C ASN A 522 10.82 -18.37 -18.48
N MET A 523 11.99 -18.21 -19.11
CA MET A 523 12.94 -19.30 -19.32
C MET A 523 13.76 -19.61 -18.06
N ASP A 524 13.10 -20.18 -17.05
CA ASP A 524 13.72 -20.57 -15.78
C ASP A 524 14.20 -22.03 -15.75
N ARG A 525 15.05 -22.35 -14.77
CA ARG A 525 15.96 -23.51 -14.79
C ARG A 525 15.35 -24.71 -14.06
N CYS A 526 14.77 -25.65 -14.77
CA CYS A 526 14.05 -26.79 -14.19
C CYS A 526 14.96 -27.99 -13.88
N LEU A 527 14.68 -28.67 -12.77
CA LEU A 527 15.18 -30.02 -12.49
C LEU A 527 14.27 -30.72 -11.50
N GLY A 528 13.84 -31.94 -11.80
CA GLY A 528 12.95 -32.69 -10.92
C GLY A 528 11.57 -32.06 -10.83
N SER A 529 10.63 -32.75 -10.19
CA SER A 529 9.22 -32.38 -10.23
C SER A 529 8.57 -32.47 -8.87
N ILE A 530 7.65 -31.53 -8.63
CA ILE A 530 6.81 -31.48 -7.45
C ILE A 530 5.65 -32.45 -7.66
N PHE A 531 5.39 -33.26 -6.64
CA PHE A 531 4.21 -34.10 -6.55
C PHE A 531 3.43 -33.78 -5.26
N THR A 532 2.11 -33.90 -5.32
CA THR A 532 1.21 -33.73 -4.18
C THR A 532 0.50 -35.04 -3.84
N HIS A 533 0.31 -35.28 -2.54
CA HIS A 533 -0.47 -36.40 -2.04
C HIS A 533 -1.84 -35.87 -1.57
N PRO A 534 -2.95 -36.49 -1.99
CA PRO A 534 -4.30 -36.10 -1.58
C PRO A 534 -4.62 -36.44 -0.11
#